data_AF-A0A2V9RR18-F1
#
_entry.id   AF-A0A2V9RR18-F1
#
_cell.length_a   1.000
_cell.length_b   1.000
_cell.length_c   1.000
_cell.angle_alpha   90.00
_cell.angle_beta   90.00
_cell.angle_gamma   90.00
#
_symmetry.space_group_name_H-M   'P 1'
#
loop_
_entity.id
_entity.type
_entity.pdbx_description
1 polymer ?
#
loop_
_entity_poly.entity_id
_entity_poly.type
_entity_poly.pdbx_seq_one_letter_code
_entity_poly.pdbx_strand_id
1 'polypeptide(L)' 'MGDRLANHCSGLASLLDEIVGRSHMQVNSLGFAPREVLRNAPFGRIALANTDLAGAMDHRYSILEAQRAVGQLLDQVLAA' A
#
# COMPACT_ATOMS: atom_id res chain seq x y z
N MET A 1 -21.28 19.00 -0.80
CA MET A 1 -21.27 17.63 -0.22
C MET A 1 -20.22 16.71 -0.87
N GLY A 2 -19.48 17.12 -1.91
CA GLY A 2 -18.46 16.30 -2.59
C GLY A 2 -17.04 16.36 -1.99
N ASP A 3 -16.69 17.43 -1.28
CA ASP A 3 -15.31 17.65 -0.80
C ASP A 3 -14.92 16.85 0.46
N ARG A 4 -15.89 16.24 1.15
CA ARG A 4 -15.62 15.46 2.37
C ARG A 4 -15.11 14.05 2.11
N LEU A 5 -15.33 13.51 0.91
CA LEU A 5 -14.83 12.18 0.52
C LEU A 5 -13.41 12.27 -0.06
N ALA A 6 -13.05 13.35 -0.76
CA ALA A 6 -11.70 13.56 -1.26
C ALA A 6 -10.67 13.83 -0.14
N ASN A 7 -11.08 14.50 0.94
CA ASN A 7 -10.22 14.84 2.07
C ASN A 7 -9.94 13.68 3.04
N HIS A 8 -10.56 12.51 2.86
CA HIS A 8 -10.22 11.31 3.63
C HIS A 8 -9.18 10.41 2.94
N CYS A 9 -9.01 10.54 1.62
CA CYS A 9 -8.08 9.71 0.85
C CYS A 9 -6.64 10.28 0.81
N SER A 10 -6.45 11.58 1.02
CA SER A 10 -5.10 12.19 1.10
C SER A 10 -4.35 11.87 2.41
N GLY A 11 -5.07 11.47 3.47
CA GLY A 11 -4.46 11.17 4.76
C GLY A 11 -3.62 9.89 4.78
N LEU A 12 -3.95 8.92 3.92
CA LEU A 12 -3.27 7.64 3.89
C LEU A 12 -1.89 7.74 3.22
N ALA A 13 -1.72 8.53 2.16
CA ALA A 13 -0.40 8.78 1.57
C ALA A 13 0.57 9.43 2.58
N SER A 14 0.11 10.42 3.35
CA SER A 14 0.90 11.03 4.43
C SER A 14 1.17 10.06 5.59
N LEU A 15 0.20 9.21 5.95
CA LEU A 15 0.37 8.16 6.94
C LEU A 15 1.37 7.09 6.47
N LEU A 16 1.41 6.79 5.17
CA LEU A 16 2.36 5.84 4.58
C LEU A 16 3.78 6.41 4.60
N ASP A 17 3.97 7.69 4.25
CA ASP A 17 5.25 8.39 4.42
C ASP A 17 5.67 8.42 5.90
N GLU A 18 4.73 8.62 6.84
CA GLU A 18 5.01 8.58 8.27
C GLU A 18 5.38 7.17 8.77
N ILE A 19 4.66 6.13 8.35
CA ILE A 19 4.96 4.73 8.71
C ILE A 19 6.34 4.34 8.19
N VAL A 20 6.61 4.60 6.90
CA VAL A 20 7.91 4.33 6.29
C VAL A 20 9.02 5.12 7.00
N GLY A 21 8.78 6.40 7.28
CA GLY A 21 9.74 7.28 7.96
C GLY A 21 10.03 6.91 9.42
N ARG A 22 9.03 6.39 10.16
CA ARG A 22 9.17 6.00 11.58
C ARG A 22 9.71 4.59 11.79
N SER A 23 9.48 3.66 10.86
CA SER A 23 9.73 2.23 11.11
C SER A 23 11.18 1.77 10.93
N HIS A 24 12.14 2.62 10.58
CA HIS A 24 13.48 2.17 10.12
C HIS A 24 13.39 1.07 9.05
N MET A 25 12.28 1.00 8.32
CA MET A 25 12.14 0.12 7.17
C MET A 25 13.15 0.64 6.14
N GLN A 26 14.19 -0.13 5.85
CA GLN A 26 15.27 0.28 4.95
C GLN A 26 14.75 0.44 3.52
N VAL A 27 14.07 1.56 3.24
CA VAL A 27 13.75 2.01 1.88
C VAL A 27 14.99 2.58 1.20
N ASN A 28 16.00 2.93 1.98
CA ASN A 28 17.27 3.47 1.50
C ASN A 28 18.26 2.37 1.12
N SER A 29 18.16 1.93 -0.13
CA SER A 29 19.33 1.61 -0.97
C SER A 29 19.00 1.47 -2.47
N LEU A 30 17.71 1.37 -2.85
CA LEU A 30 17.30 1.01 -4.22
C LEU A 30 16.55 2.10 -5.02
N GLY A 31 16.25 3.27 -4.44
CA GLY A 31 15.66 4.41 -5.18
C GLY A 31 14.17 4.29 -5.53
N PHE A 32 13.43 3.38 -4.89
CA PHE A 32 11.98 3.23 -5.08
C PHE A 32 11.19 4.28 -4.29
N ALA A 33 10.06 4.71 -4.85
CA ALA A 33 9.12 5.56 -4.13
C ALA A 33 8.48 4.77 -2.96
N PRO A 34 8.13 5.42 -1.83
CA PRO A 34 7.51 4.76 -0.68
C PRO A 34 6.29 3.90 -1.04
N ARG A 35 5.45 4.40 -1.97
CA ARG A 35 4.31 3.65 -2.53
C ARG A 35 4.73 2.30 -3.12
N GLU A 36 5.81 2.28 -3.90
CA GLU A 36 6.28 1.08 -4.57
C GLU A 36 6.78 0.06 -3.54
N VAL A 37 7.52 0.50 -2.54
CA VAL A 37 7.96 -0.37 -1.44
C VAL A 37 6.78 -1.04 -0.75
N LEU A 38 5.76 -0.25 -0.42
CA LEU A 38 4.57 -0.74 0.29
C LEU A 38 3.68 -1.65 -0.57
N ARG A 39 3.73 -1.50 -1.89
CA ARG A 39 2.91 -2.25 -2.83
C ARG A 39 3.57 -3.55 -3.30
N ASN A 40 4.89 -3.56 -3.45
CA ASN A 40 5.58 -4.62 -4.18
C ASN A 40 5.75 -5.92 -3.38
N ALA A 41 5.75 -5.88 -2.05
CA ALA A 41 5.89 -7.08 -1.23
C ALA A 41 5.17 -6.95 0.14
N PRO A 42 4.78 -8.08 0.77
CA PRO A 42 4.34 -8.05 2.16
C PRO A 42 5.50 -7.81 3.13
N PHE A 43 5.19 -7.25 4.29
CA PHE A 43 6.08 -7.11 5.43
C PHE A 43 5.79 -8.22 6.43
N GLY A 44 6.62 -9.27 6.39
CA GLY A 44 6.29 -10.50 7.11
C GLY A 44 4.95 -11.03 6.63
N ARG A 45 3.97 -11.11 7.54
CA ARG A 45 2.60 -11.62 7.25
C ARG A 45 1.57 -10.51 6.97
N ILE A 46 2.02 -9.28 6.71
CA ILE A 46 1.15 -8.11 6.50
C ILE A 46 1.33 -7.59 5.08
N ALA A 47 0.25 -7.54 4.29
CA ALA A 47 0.23 -6.91 2.96
C ALA A 47 -0.72 -5.71 2.97
N LEU A 48 -0.37 -4.64 2.28
CA LEU A 48 -1.15 -3.40 2.24
C LEU A 48 -1.99 -3.32 0.96
N ALA A 49 -3.20 -2.79 1.05
CA ALA A 49 -4.13 -2.61 -0.07
C ALA A 49 -4.93 -1.31 0.08
N ASN A 50 -4.84 -0.42 -0.91
CA ASN A 50 -5.60 0.83 -0.96
C ASN A 50 -5.55 1.42 -2.39
N THR A 51 -6.53 2.24 -2.78
CA THR A 51 -6.58 2.92 -4.08
C THR A 51 -5.36 3.81 -4.34
N ASP A 52 -4.78 4.41 -3.28
CA ASP A 52 -3.57 5.24 -3.40
C ASP A 52 -2.31 4.43 -3.74
N LEU A 53 -2.28 3.13 -3.41
CA LEU A 53 -1.21 2.22 -3.83
C LEU A 53 -1.31 1.92 -5.32
N ALA A 54 -2.53 1.77 -5.85
CA ALA A 54 -2.77 1.61 -7.28
C ALA A 54 -2.54 2.91 -8.08
N GLY A 55 -2.51 4.07 -7.42
CA GLY A 55 -2.37 5.37 -8.06
C GLY A 55 -3.64 5.84 -8.80
N ALA A 56 -4.81 5.29 -8.45
CA ALA A 56 -6.08 5.61 -9.09
C ALA A 56 -7.22 5.66 -8.07
N MET A 57 -8.03 6.72 -8.10
CA MET A 57 -9.06 7.04 -7.10
C MET A 57 -10.43 6.36 -7.32
N ASP A 58 -10.53 5.37 -8.21
CA ASP A 58 -11.78 4.63 -8.43
C ASP A 58 -11.88 3.48 -7.42
N HIS A 59 -13.02 3.36 -6.73
CA HIS A 59 -13.31 2.28 -5.77
C HIS A 59 -13.01 0.87 -6.29
N ARG A 60 -13.11 0.64 -7.61
CA ARG A 60 -12.72 -0.65 -8.22
C ARG A 60 -11.25 -1.00 -7.96
N TYR A 61 -10.36 -0.02 -7.85
CA TYR A 61 -8.97 -0.25 -7.49
C TYR A 61 -8.78 -0.71 -6.04
N SER A 62 -9.70 -0.37 -5.12
CA SER A 62 -9.67 -0.93 -3.77
C SER A 62 -9.86 -2.44 -3.79
N ILE A 63 -10.79 -2.92 -4.64
CA ILE A 63 -11.05 -4.35 -4.84
C ILE A 63 -9.84 -5.04 -5.46
N LEU A 64 -9.27 -4.45 -6.52
CA LEU A 64 -8.10 -5.01 -7.20
C LEU A 64 -6.86 -5.05 -6.29
N GLU A 65 -6.64 -4.02 -5.47
CA GLU A 65 -5.52 -4.00 -4.53
C GLU A 65 -5.72 -5.00 -3.38
N ALA A 66 -6.96 -5.20 -2.92
CA ALA A 66 -7.26 -6.25 -1.95
C ALA A 66 -6.94 -7.63 -2.53
N GLN A 67 -7.34 -7.89 -3.77
CA GLN A 67 -7.00 -9.14 -4.47
C GLN A 67 -5.48 -9.33 -4.61
N ARG A 68 -4.75 -8.28 -4.98
CA ARG A 68 -3.28 -8.31 -5.07
C ARG A 68 -2.64 -8.65 -3.72
N ALA A 69 -3.03 -7.95 -2.65
CA ALA A 69 -2.47 -8.16 -1.32
C ALA A 69 -2.74 -9.58 -0.80
N VAL A 70 -3.94 -10.12 -1.03
CA VAL A 70 -4.26 -11.52 -0.72
C VAL A 70 -3.38 -12.46 -1.52
N GLY A 71 -3.20 -12.23 -2.82
CA GLY A 71 -2.29 -13.01 -3.67
C GLY A 71 -0.88 -13.09 -3.08
N GLN A 72 -0.32 -11.95 -2.66
CA GLN A 72 1.01 -11.93 -2.04
C GLN A 72 1.10 -12.74 -0.74
N LEU A 73 0.05 -12.73 0.09
CA LEU A 73 0.01 -13.55 1.31
C LEU A 73 -0.12 -15.04 0.99
N LEU A 74 -0.93 -15.38 -0.02
CA LEU A 74 -1.08 -16.77 -0.46
C LEU A 74 0.23 -17.29 -1.07
N ASP A 75 0.94 -16.49 -1.85
CA ASP A 75 2.23 -16.87 -2.40
C ASP A 75 3.23 -17.22 -1.28
N GLN A 76 3.24 -16.50 -0.17
CA GLN A 76 4.08 -16.83 0.99
C GLN A 76 3.70 -18.16 1.68
N VAL A 77 2.42 -18.53 1.65
CA VAL A 77 1.94 -19.78 2.25
C VAL A 77 2.15 -20.96 1.32
N LEU A 78 1.98 -20.76 0.01
CA LEU A 78 2.03 -21.81 -0.99
C LEU A 78 3.44 -22.06 -1.54
N ALA A 79 4.35 -21.08 -1.43
CA ALA A 79 5.76 -21.24 -1.79
C ALA A 79 6.66 -21.73 -0.64
N ALA A 80 6.11 -21.86 0.57
CA ALA A 80 6.77 -22.41 1.75
C ALA A 80 6.69 -23.94 1.79
#